data_AF-A0A7R9B324-F1
#
_entry.id   AF-A0A7R9B324-F1
#
_cell.length_a   1.000
_cell.length_b   1.000
_cell.length_c   1.000
_cell.angle_alpha   90.00
_cell.angle_beta   90.00
_cell.angle_gamma   90.00
#
_symmetry.space_group_name_H-M   'P 1'
#
loop_
_entity.id
_entity.type
_entity.pdbx_description
1 polymer ?
#
loop_
_entity_poly.entity_id
_entity_poly.type
_entity_poly.pdbx_seq_one_letter_code
_entity_poly.pdbx_strand_id
1 'polypeptide(L)'
;MGRLADIYYEPSHHPAGFAEAASLIKASKEDPDKAENHFLHLSENYTWKMGLLDVLLSTSHWLLLPALILGLLYILGTWNYDYFSKQNIPYVKPWPFVGNFGPLILRRISFPDNNLRLYRAYKGHRLTGVFQFTRPRTIIRDIELLKLIAIKDFDHFMNHFTFTNPDLDPLFSGNLLLLKGQRWRDMRAILSPSFSSSKMKSMFVLVSQCGQQMMDFLEELVRKNGN
;
A
#
# COMPACT_ATOMS: atom_id res chain seq x y z
N MET A 1 -18.48 -72.80 -21.21
CA MET A 1 -18.88 -71.47 -20.70
C MET A 1 -17.67 -70.88 -19.98
N GLY A 2 -16.79 -70.07 -20.56
CA GLY A 2 -16.89 -69.21 -21.73
C GLY A 2 -17.20 -67.77 -21.33
N ARG A 3 -16.13 -66.98 -21.11
CA ARG A 3 -16.06 -65.51 -20.94
C ARG A 3 -16.62 -64.93 -19.63
N LEU A 4 -15.74 -64.22 -18.91
CA LEU A 4 -15.96 -62.94 -18.17
C LEU A 4 -14.81 -62.65 -17.15
N ALA A 5 -13.57 -63.11 -17.41
CA ALA A 5 -12.44 -62.84 -16.51
C ALA A 5 -11.51 -61.70 -16.97
N ASP A 6 -11.79 -61.08 -18.12
CA ASP A 6 -10.90 -60.09 -18.75
C ASP A 6 -11.52 -58.69 -18.79
N ILE A 7 -11.88 -58.11 -17.64
CA ILE A 7 -12.26 -56.70 -17.56
C ILE A 7 -11.59 -56.08 -16.32
N TYR A 8 -10.43 -55.47 -16.59
CA TYR A 8 -9.70 -54.45 -15.81
C TYR A 8 -9.33 -54.75 -14.36
N TYR A 9 -8.04 -55.01 -14.10
CA TYR A 9 -7.40 -54.43 -12.92
C TYR A 9 -5.89 -54.30 -13.10
N GLU A 10 -5.47 -53.09 -13.46
CA GLU A 10 -4.07 -52.66 -13.45
C GLU A 10 -3.71 -52.22 -12.02
N PRO A 11 -2.65 -52.76 -11.38
CA PRO A 11 -2.45 -52.64 -9.94
C PRO A 11 -1.83 -51.28 -9.57
N SER A 12 -2.66 -50.33 -9.12
CA SER A 12 -2.16 -49.12 -8.45
C SER A 12 -1.77 -49.43 -7.00
N HIS A 13 -0.62 -48.89 -6.59
CA HIS A 13 0.14 -49.22 -5.39
C HIS A 13 -0.54 -48.78 -4.07
N HIS A 14 -1.45 -49.59 -3.50
CA HIS A 14 -1.87 -49.44 -2.11
C HIS A 14 -2.04 -50.79 -1.39
N PRO A 15 -1.09 -51.23 -0.54
CA PRO A 15 -1.07 -52.60 0.03
C PRO A 15 -2.21 -52.90 1.02
N ALA A 16 -2.89 -51.89 1.56
CA ALA A 16 -4.00 -52.06 2.50
C ALA A 16 -5.30 -52.56 1.82
N GLY A 17 -5.59 -52.10 0.60
CA GLY A 17 -6.82 -52.50 -0.12
C GLY A 17 -6.82 -53.96 -0.55
N PHE A 18 -5.65 -54.53 -0.84
CA PHE A 18 -5.51 -55.93 -1.26
C PHE A 18 -5.78 -56.93 -0.13
N ALA A 19 -5.36 -56.63 1.10
CA ALA A 19 -5.61 -57.48 2.26
C ALA A 19 -7.11 -57.50 2.64
N GLU A 20 -7.77 -56.34 2.51
CA GLU A 20 -9.20 -56.18 2.80
C GLU A 20 -10.07 -56.86 1.72
N ALA A 21 -9.72 -56.69 0.42
CA ALA A 21 -10.35 -57.40 -0.69
C ALA A 21 -10.21 -58.93 -0.60
N ALA A 22 -9.03 -59.44 -0.19
CA ALA A 22 -8.81 -60.86 0.03
C ALA A 22 -9.65 -61.43 1.19
N SER A 23 -9.87 -60.64 2.26
CA SER A 23 -10.71 -61.04 3.38
C SER A 23 -12.20 -61.15 2.99
N LEU A 24 -12.66 -60.29 2.09
CA LEU A 24 -14.02 -60.25 1.58
C LEU A 24 -14.33 -61.41 0.62
N ILE A 25 -13.36 -61.77 -0.25
CA ILE A 25 -13.46 -62.95 -1.12
C ILE A 25 -13.54 -64.24 -0.30
N LYS A 26 -12.81 -64.31 0.83
CA LYS A 26 -12.87 -65.44 1.75
C LYS A 26 -14.21 -65.51 2.50
N ALA A 27 -14.70 -64.38 3.01
CA ALA A 27 -15.99 -64.29 3.71
C ALA A 27 -17.18 -64.64 2.79
N SER A 28 -17.15 -64.19 1.53
CA SER A 28 -18.18 -64.49 0.52
C SER A 28 -18.35 -65.97 0.20
N LYS A 29 -17.34 -66.80 0.48
CA LYS A 29 -17.34 -68.25 0.23
C LYS A 29 -17.88 -69.07 1.42
N GLU A 30 -17.88 -68.49 2.62
CA GLU A 30 -18.33 -69.13 3.87
C GLU A 30 -19.75 -68.69 4.26
N ASP A 31 -20.09 -67.41 4.10
CA ASP A 31 -21.40 -66.84 4.46
C ASP A 31 -21.71 -65.61 3.58
N PRO A 32 -22.58 -65.75 2.56
CA PRO A 32 -22.83 -64.69 1.59
C PRO A 32 -23.49 -63.45 2.21
N ASP A 33 -24.39 -63.62 3.17
CA ASP A 33 -25.12 -62.51 3.81
C ASP A 33 -24.19 -61.68 4.70
N LYS A 34 -23.26 -62.35 5.39
CA LYS A 34 -22.24 -61.67 6.22
C LYS A 34 -21.24 -60.89 5.36
N ALA A 35 -20.87 -61.43 4.19
CA ALA A 35 -20.02 -60.74 3.24
C ALA A 35 -20.73 -59.49 2.70
N GLU A 36 -21.99 -59.59 2.28
CA GLU A 36 -22.78 -58.46 1.78
C GLU A 36 -22.87 -57.32 2.80
N ASN A 37 -23.22 -57.63 4.06
CA ASN A 37 -23.27 -56.63 5.13
C ASN A 37 -21.89 -55.98 5.37
N HIS A 38 -20.80 -56.74 5.31
CA HIS A 38 -19.45 -56.21 5.45
C HIS A 38 -19.06 -55.30 4.28
N PHE A 39 -19.42 -55.68 3.04
CA PHE A 39 -19.25 -54.83 1.86
C PHE A 39 -20.07 -53.53 1.96
N LEU A 40 -21.32 -53.59 2.42
CA LEU A 40 -22.18 -52.42 2.60
C LEU A 40 -21.57 -51.45 3.61
N HIS A 41 -21.14 -51.94 4.78
CA HIS A 41 -20.45 -51.12 5.79
C HIS A 41 -19.14 -50.50 5.28
N LEU A 42 -18.36 -51.24 4.49
CA LEU A 42 -17.14 -50.69 3.88
C LEU A 42 -17.47 -49.61 2.86
N SER A 43 -18.40 -49.88 1.94
CA SER A 43 -18.81 -48.92 0.91
C SER A 43 -19.37 -47.63 1.51
N GLU A 44 -20.17 -47.72 2.58
CA GLU A 44 -20.66 -46.56 3.33
C GLU A 44 -19.50 -45.79 3.98
N ASN A 45 -18.57 -46.48 4.64
CA ASN A 45 -17.39 -45.82 5.23
C ASN A 45 -16.51 -45.13 4.18
N TYR A 46 -16.33 -45.73 3.00
CA TYR A 46 -15.57 -45.13 1.91
C TYR A 46 -16.33 -43.97 1.24
N THR A 47 -17.65 -44.03 1.05
CA THR A 47 -18.42 -42.91 0.48
C THR A 47 -18.44 -41.70 1.40
N TRP A 48 -18.56 -41.89 2.72
CA TRP A 48 -18.43 -40.80 3.68
C TRP A 48 -17.02 -40.23 3.72
N LYS A 49 -15.98 -41.08 3.69
CA LYS A 49 -14.58 -40.61 3.64
C LYS A 49 -14.27 -39.85 2.35
N MET A 50 -14.71 -40.35 1.21
CA MET A 50 -14.51 -39.69 -0.09
C MET A 50 -15.30 -38.37 -0.15
N GLY A 51 -16.56 -38.36 0.29
CA GLY A 51 -17.36 -37.13 0.38
C GLY A 51 -16.77 -36.09 1.34
N LEU A 52 -16.21 -36.52 2.49
CA LEU A 52 -15.50 -35.64 3.41
C LEU A 52 -14.25 -35.04 2.75
N LEU A 53 -13.45 -35.86 2.07
CA LEU A 53 -12.25 -35.39 1.36
C LEU A 53 -12.61 -34.41 0.24
N ASP A 54 -13.68 -34.66 -0.52
CA ASP A 54 -14.15 -33.77 -1.58
C ASP A 54 -14.65 -32.43 -1.02
N VAL A 55 -15.36 -32.45 0.11
CA VAL A 55 -15.79 -31.23 0.81
C VAL A 55 -14.58 -30.47 1.35
N LEU A 56 -13.58 -31.14 1.94
CA LEU A 56 -12.36 -30.51 2.45
C LEU A 56 -11.51 -29.92 1.31
N LEU A 57 -11.34 -30.64 0.20
CA LEU A 57 -10.63 -30.16 -0.98
C LEU A 57 -11.39 -28.98 -1.60
N SER A 58 -12.71 -29.06 -1.75
CA SER A 58 -13.54 -27.98 -2.29
C SER A 58 -13.49 -26.71 -1.42
N THR A 59 -13.56 -26.86 -0.09
CA THR A 59 -13.53 -25.74 0.85
C THR A 59 -12.14 -25.11 1.02
N SER A 60 -11.06 -25.86 0.79
CA SER A 60 -9.69 -25.36 0.95
C SER A 60 -9.34 -24.19 0.01
N HIS A 61 -9.85 -24.19 -1.22
CA HIS A 61 -9.56 -23.15 -2.22
C HIS A 61 -10.11 -21.78 -1.80
N TRP A 62 -11.22 -21.74 -1.07
CA TRP A 62 -11.83 -20.52 -0.55
C TRP A 62 -11.02 -19.84 0.55
N LEU A 63 -10.08 -20.56 1.18
CA LEU A 63 -9.15 -20.00 2.16
C LEU A 63 -7.76 -19.76 1.57
N LEU A 64 -7.28 -20.69 0.73
CA LEU A 64 -5.95 -20.61 0.13
C LEU A 64 -5.82 -19.48 -0.89
N LEU A 65 -6.84 -19.25 -1.74
CA LEU A 65 -6.79 -18.17 -2.74
C LEU A 65 -6.77 -16.77 -2.08
N PRO A 66 -7.66 -16.43 -1.13
CA PRO A 66 -7.55 -15.15 -0.42
C PRO A 66 -6.26 -15.01 0.37
N ALA A 67 -5.78 -16.07 1.02
CA ALA A 67 -4.51 -16.03 1.74
C ALA A 67 -3.32 -15.75 0.80
N LEU A 68 -3.29 -16.38 -0.37
CA LEU A 68 -2.29 -16.13 -1.40
C LEU A 68 -2.38 -14.69 -1.92
N ILE A 69 -3.59 -14.20 -2.20
CA ILE A 69 -3.82 -12.82 -2.65
C ILE A 69 -3.37 -11.83 -1.57
N LEU A 70 -3.72 -12.04 -0.30
CA LEU A 70 -3.29 -11.19 0.81
C LEU A 70 -1.77 -11.21 0.99
N GLY A 71 -1.14 -12.38 0.85
CA GLY A 71 0.31 -12.53 0.89
C GLY A 71 0.99 -11.77 -0.25
N LEU A 72 0.50 -11.91 -1.48
CA LEU A 72 0.99 -11.18 -2.65
C LEU A 72 0.81 -9.68 -2.48
N LEU A 73 -0.38 -9.23 -2.05
CA LEU A 73 -0.66 -7.83 -1.78
C LEU A 73 0.28 -7.28 -0.70
N TYR A 74 0.51 -8.02 0.38
CA TYR A 74 1.44 -7.61 1.43
C TYR A 74 2.86 -7.45 0.88
N ILE A 75 3.36 -8.44 0.15
CA ILE A 75 4.69 -8.37 -0.48
C ILE A 75 4.79 -7.16 -1.42
N LEU A 76 3.81 -6.97 -2.31
CA LEU A 76 3.76 -5.83 -3.22
C LEU A 76 3.65 -4.49 -2.48
N GLY A 77 2.96 -4.46 -1.34
CA GLY A 77 2.83 -3.27 -0.50
C GLY A 77 4.10 -2.91 0.28
N THR A 78 4.94 -3.90 0.61
CA THR A 78 6.14 -3.72 1.44
C THR A 78 7.46 -3.94 0.70
N TRP A 79 7.44 -4.28 -0.59
CA TRP A 79 8.62 -4.62 -1.40
C TRP A 79 9.76 -3.60 -1.33
N ASN A 80 9.44 -2.32 -1.16
CA ASN A 80 10.41 -1.22 -1.18
C ASN A 80 10.81 -0.73 0.22
N TYR A 81 10.31 -1.36 1.30
CA TYR A 81 10.53 -0.91 2.68
C TYR A 81 11.91 -1.25 3.25
N ASP A 82 12.72 -1.98 2.49
CA ASP A 82 14.12 -2.28 2.81
C ASP A 82 15.12 -1.25 2.22
N TYR A 83 14.64 -0.26 1.46
CA TYR A 83 15.47 0.74 0.77
C TYR A 83 16.50 1.42 1.68
N PHE A 84 16.05 1.98 2.82
CA PHE A 84 16.94 2.67 3.75
C PHE A 84 17.80 1.71 4.56
N SER A 85 17.30 0.51 4.86
CA SER A 85 18.05 -0.53 5.56
C SER A 85 19.29 -0.94 4.74
N LYS A 86 19.12 -1.17 3.43
CA LYS A 86 20.22 -1.48 2.50
C LYS A 86 21.30 -0.40 2.43
N GLN A 87 20.96 0.85 2.72
CA GLN A 87 21.86 2.00 2.67
C GLN A 87 22.42 2.39 4.05
N ASN A 88 22.11 1.63 5.10
CA ASN A 88 22.46 1.96 6.50
C ASN A 88 21.96 3.34 6.94
N ILE A 89 20.80 3.75 6.42
CA ILE A 89 20.16 5.02 6.76
C ILE A 89 19.10 4.76 7.85
N PRO A 90 19.11 5.50 8.98
CA PRO A 90 18.06 5.39 9.99
C PRO A 90 16.72 5.83 9.39
N TYR A 91 15.66 5.03 9.56
CA TYR A 91 14.35 5.31 8.98
C TYR A 91 13.19 4.90 9.89
N VAL A 92 12.09 5.64 9.81
CA VAL A 92 10.89 5.34 10.59
C VAL A 92 10.19 4.12 9.98
N LYS A 93 9.98 3.06 10.77
CA LYS A 93 9.32 1.84 10.31
C LYS A 93 7.93 2.17 9.70
N PRO A 94 7.71 1.88 8.41
CA PRO A 94 6.46 2.20 7.73
C PRO A 94 5.33 1.23 8.09
N TRP A 95 4.08 1.68 7.97
CA TRP A 95 2.91 0.80 7.94
C TRP A 95 2.73 0.25 6.53
N PRO A 96 2.24 -1.00 6.36
CA PRO A 96 1.96 -1.57 5.04
C PRO A 96 1.08 -0.65 4.19
N PHE A 97 1.41 -0.53 2.89
CA PHE A 97 0.73 0.28 1.86
C PHE A 97 0.76 1.80 2.05
N VAL A 98 0.60 2.31 3.27
CA VAL A 98 0.45 3.75 3.57
C VAL A 98 1.75 4.42 4.04
N GLY A 99 2.80 3.64 4.31
CA GLY A 99 4.07 4.18 4.78
C GLY A 99 3.95 4.82 6.16
N ASN A 100 4.64 5.93 6.39
CA ASN A 100 4.58 6.68 7.64
C ASN A 100 3.45 7.71 7.70
N PHE A 101 2.56 7.73 6.70
CA PHE A 101 1.43 8.66 6.60
C PHE A 101 0.10 8.04 7.03
N GLY A 102 0.09 6.80 7.55
CA GLY A 102 -1.12 6.12 8.03
C GLY A 102 -1.97 6.97 9.00
N PRO A 103 -1.38 7.58 10.05
CA PRO A 103 -2.15 8.43 10.97
C PRO A 103 -2.74 9.69 10.33
N LEU A 104 -2.12 10.22 9.27
CA LEU A 104 -2.68 11.32 8.48
C LEU A 104 -3.91 10.85 7.69
N ILE A 105 -3.82 9.68 7.03
CA ILE A 105 -4.94 9.09 6.26
C ILE A 105 -6.12 8.77 7.17
N LEU A 106 -5.84 8.26 8.37
CA LEU A 106 -6.84 8.01 9.41
C LEU A 106 -7.35 9.30 10.10
N ARG A 107 -6.93 10.48 9.63
CA ARG A 107 -7.27 11.81 10.19
C ARG A 107 -7.04 11.93 11.70
N ARG A 108 -6.09 11.16 12.25
CA ARG A 108 -5.73 11.18 13.67
C ARG A 108 -4.80 12.33 14.02
N ILE A 109 -4.02 12.81 13.05
CA ILE A 109 -3.08 13.91 13.20
C ILE A 109 -3.10 14.79 11.96
N SER A 110 -2.77 16.07 12.12
CA SER A 110 -2.66 17.02 11.00
C SER A 110 -1.40 16.75 10.17
N PHE A 111 -1.36 17.29 8.94
CA PHE A 111 -0.19 17.18 8.09
C PHE A 111 1.07 17.84 8.71
N PRO A 112 1.02 19.08 9.23
CA PRO A 112 2.15 19.68 9.93
C PRO A 112 2.64 18.85 11.12
N ASP A 113 1.71 18.34 11.93
CA ASP A 113 2.05 17.54 13.12
C ASP A 113 2.71 16.21 12.74
N ASN A 114 2.25 15.55 11.68
CA ASN A 114 2.89 14.34 11.18
C ASN A 114 4.32 14.62 10.69
N ASN A 115 4.53 15.70 9.94
CA ASN A 115 5.88 16.08 9.49
C ASN A 115 6.79 16.37 10.68
N LEU A 116 6.29 17.09 11.68
CA LEU A 116 7.05 17.39 12.90
C LEU A 116 7.40 16.12 13.69
N ARG A 117 6.45 15.19 13.81
CA ARG A 117 6.66 13.87 14.42
C ARG A 117 7.77 13.10 13.70
N LEU A 118 7.72 13.02 12.38
CA LEU A 118 8.72 12.32 11.58
C LEU A 118 10.10 12.98 11.67
N TYR A 119 10.14 14.33 11.63
CA TYR A 119 11.38 15.11 11.82
C TYR A 119 12.03 14.88 13.20
N ARG A 120 11.21 14.62 14.23
CA ARG A 120 11.65 14.38 15.62
C ARG A 120 11.91 12.90 15.93
N ALA A 121 11.55 11.96 15.05
CA ALA A 121 11.65 10.53 15.35
C ALA A 121 13.11 10.05 15.55
N TYR A 122 14.05 10.64 14.81
CA TYR A 122 15.48 10.29 14.86
C TYR A 122 16.32 11.55 15.18
N LYS A 123 16.03 12.19 16.32
CA LYS A 123 16.85 13.30 16.82
C LYS A 123 18.31 12.84 16.97
N GLY A 124 19.24 13.69 16.57
CA GLY A 124 20.68 13.40 16.59
C GLY A 124 21.24 12.88 15.26
N HIS A 125 20.41 12.35 14.36
CA HIS A 125 20.85 11.97 13.03
C HIS A 125 20.77 13.15 12.05
N ARG A 126 21.73 13.20 11.10
CA ARG A 126 21.82 14.23 10.04
C ARG A 126 20.74 14.08 8.98
N LEU A 127 20.35 12.84 8.70
CA LEU A 127 19.34 12.46 7.72
C LEU A 127 18.48 11.32 8.28
N THR A 128 17.23 11.24 7.84
CA THR A 128 16.29 10.19 8.28
C THR A 128 15.38 9.77 7.14
N GLY A 129 15.27 8.47 6.90
CA GLY A 129 14.35 7.90 5.93
C GLY A 129 12.92 7.84 6.43
N VAL A 130 11.97 8.10 5.54
CA VAL A 130 10.54 7.90 5.72
C VAL A 130 9.96 7.37 4.42
N PHE A 131 8.81 6.71 4.48
CA PHE A 131 8.07 6.27 3.31
C PHE A 131 6.75 7.03 3.24
N GLN A 132 6.45 7.60 2.08
CA GLN A 132 5.07 7.97 1.75
C GLN A 132 4.53 6.91 0.81
N PHE A 133 3.51 6.19 1.26
CA PHE A 133 3.06 4.98 0.60
C PHE A 133 4.23 4.01 0.43
N THR A 134 4.59 3.68 -0.81
CA THR A 134 5.72 2.82 -1.18
C THR A 134 6.98 3.60 -1.57
N ARG A 135 6.92 4.94 -1.63
CA ARG A 135 8.03 5.77 -2.10
C ARG A 135 8.94 6.19 -0.94
N PRO A 136 10.25 5.89 -0.99
CA PRO A 136 11.21 6.35 0.00
C PRO A 136 11.40 7.86 -0.12
N ARG A 137 11.57 8.52 1.02
CA ARG A 137 11.86 9.93 1.17
C ARG A 137 12.82 10.18 2.30
N THR A 138 13.69 11.16 2.11
CA THR A 138 14.67 11.53 3.14
C THR A 138 14.28 12.86 3.75
N ILE A 139 14.26 12.91 5.07
CA ILE A 139 14.16 14.13 5.85
C ILE A 139 15.59 14.58 6.18
N ILE A 140 15.94 15.78 5.73
CA ILE A 140 17.24 16.40 5.98
C ILE A 140 17.12 17.24 7.25
N ARG A 141 18.05 17.05 8.19
CA ARG A 141 18.11 17.80 9.46
C ARG A 141 19.35 18.67 9.58
N ASP A 142 20.41 18.31 8.87
CA ASP A 142 21.67 19.06 8.85
C ASP A 142 21.58 20.26 7.89
N ILE A 143 21.89 21.45 8.41
CA ILE A 143 21.88 22.71 7.65
C ILE A 143 22.92 22.72 6.54
N GLU A 144 24.09 22.11 6.74
CA GLU A 144 25.13 22.08 5.72
C GLU A 144 24.73 21.18 4.55
N LEU A 145 24.06 20.06 4.84
CA LEU A 145 23.47 19.20 3.81
C LEU A 145 22.31 19.90 3.08
N LEU A 146 21.50 20.67 3.80
CA LEU A 146 20.42 21.43 3.20
C LEU A 146 20.96 22.51 2.25
N LYS A 147 22.01 23.24 2.64
CA LYS A 147 22.69 24.22 1.76
C LYS A 147 23.30 23.55 0.53
N LEU A 148 23.92 22.39 0.70
CA LEU A 148 24.45 21.60 -0.41
C LEU A 148 23.35 21.32 -1.45
N ILE A 149 22.21 20.80 -1.01
CA ILE A 149 21.09 20.39 -1.88
C ILE A 149 20.35 21.59 -2.47
N ALA A 150 20.08 22.63 -1.67
CA ALA A 150 19.23 23.74 -2.06
C ALA A 150 19.98 24.87 -2.79
N ILE A 151 21.31 24.94 -2.67
CA ILE A 151 22.13 26.02 -3.23
C ILE A 151 23.18 25.46 -4.18
N LYS A 152 24.11 24.64 -3.68
CA LYS A 152 25.28 24.21 -4.46
C LYS A 152 24.91 23.26 -5.59
N ASP A 153 24.08 22.27 -5.29
CA ASP A 153 23.64 21.24 -6.23
C ASP A 153 22.18 21.44 -6.66
N PHE A 154 21.67 22.68 -6.60
CA PHE A 154 20.27 22.99 -6.90
C PHE A 154 19.80 22.45 -8.25
N ASP A 155 20.68 22.46 -9.26
CA ASP A 155 20.34 21.99 -10.60
C ASP A 155 19.93 20.51 -10.64
N HIS A 156 20.43 19.68 -9.71
CA HIS A 156 20.03 18.27 -9.56
C HIS A 156 18.71 18.11 -8.81
N PHE A 157 18.34 19.06 -7.94
CA PHE A 157 17.19 19.00 -7.03
C PHE A 157 16.10 20.04 -7.34
N MET A 158 16.12 20.64 -8.53
CA MET A 158 15.24 21.75 -8.92
C MET A 158 13.74 21.39 -8.89
N ASN A 159 13.39 20.14 -9.17
CA ASN A 159 11.99 19.75 -9.34
C ASN A 159 11.33 19.41 -7.99
N HIS A 160 10.22 20.08 -7.70
CA HIS A 160 9.38 19.74 -6.56
C HIS A 160 8.58 18.45 -6.82
N PHE A 161 8.17 17.84 -5.72
CA PHE A 161 7.22 16.73 -5.76
C PHE A 161 5.87 17.25 -6.28
N THR A 162 5.28 16.56 -7.26
CA THR A 162 3.92 16.85 -7.77
C THR A 162 3.01 15.64 -7.64
N PHE A 163 1.77 15.89 -7.22
CA PHE A 163 0.67 14.91 -7.22
C PHE A 163 -0.24 15.06 -8.45
N THR A 164 -0.04 16.08 -9.28
CA THR A 164 -0.96 16.41 -10.37
C THR A 164 -0.47 15.89 -11.72
N ASN A 165 -1.41 15.38 -12.49
CA ASN A 165 -1.19 15.02 -13.89
C ASN A 165 -1.52 16.26 -14.75
N PRO A 166 -0.58 16.78 -15.55
CA PRO A 166 -0.83 17.91 -16.44
C PRO A 166 -2.00 17.73 -17.39
N ASP A 167 -2.28 16.49 -17.81
CA ASP A 167 -3.39 16.19 -18.73
C ASP A 167 -4.75 16.23 -18.04
N LEU A 168 -4.78 15.93 -16.73
CA LEU A 168 -6.01 15.93 -15.93
C LEU A 168 -6.29 17.30 -15.31
N ASP A 169 -5.24 18.07 -14.98
CA ASP A 169 -5.37 19.41 -14.43
C ASP A 169 -4.29 20.36 -15.01
N PRO A 170 -4.54 20.91 -16.22
CA PRO A 170 -3.64 21.85 -16.87
C PRO A 170 -3.45 23.16 -16.09
N LEU A 171 -4.48 23.61 -15.36
CA LEU A 171 -4.45 24.88 -14.63
C LEU A 171 -3.53 24.78 -13.42
N PHE A 172 -3.72 23.76 -12.59
CA PHE A 172 -2.90 23.61 -11.39
C PHE A 172 -1.46 23.19 -11.75
N SER A 173 -1.28 22.34 -12.77
CA SER A 173 0.05 21.94 -13.23
C SER A 173 0.86 23.08 -13.87
N GLY A 174 0.20 24.14 -14.36
CA GLY A 174 0.85 25.36 -14.86
C GLY A 174 1.40 26.28 -13.76
N ASN A 175 1.13 26.01 -12.48
CA ASN A 175 1.64 26.81 -11.37
C ASN A 175 3.18 26.72 -11.27
N LEU A 176 3.85 27.86 -11.03
CA LEU A 176 5.30 27.95 -10.85
C LEU A 176 5.84 26.95 -9.81
N LEU A 177 5.09 26.60 -8.77
CA LEU A 177 5.55 25.62 -7.76
C LEU A 177 5.58 24.17 -8.26
N LEU A 178 4.86 23.87 -9.35
CA LEU A 178 4.70 22.51 -9.90
C LEU A 178 5.37 22.33 -11.27
N LEU A 179 5.70 23.43 -11.94
CA LEU A 179 6.52 23.40 -13.14
C LEU A 179 7.89 22.74 -12.87
N LYS A 180 8.40 22.06 -13.89
CA LYS A 180 9.65 21.31 -13.83
C LYS A 180 10.63 21.78 -14.90
N GLY A 181 11.92 21.59 -14.64
CA GLY A 181 12.94 21.75 -15.67
C GLY A 181 13.05 23.19 -16.19
N GLN A 182 13.28 23.31 -17.49
CA GLN A 182 13.44 24.60 -18.17
C GLN A 182 12.19 25.49 -18.08
N ARG A 183 10.98 24.89 -18.19
CA ARG A 183 9.72 25.64 -18.08
C ARG A 183 9.60 26.42 -16.78
N TRP A 184 10.07 25.82 -15.67
CA TRP A 184 10.13 26.49 -14.39
C TRP A 184 11.12 27.66 -14.40
N ARG A 185 12.31 27.49 -15.00
CA ARG A 185 13.33 28.55 -15.11
C ARG A 185 12.82 29.73 -15.91
N ASP A 186 12.21 29.48 -17.06
CA ASP A 186 11.67 30.51 -17.94
C ASP A 186 10.56 31.30 -17.25
N MET A 187 9.59 30.60 -16.65
CA MET A 187 8.49 31.23 -15.92
C MET A 187 8.99 32.03 -14.70
N ARG A 188 9.98 31.48 -13.97
CA ARG A 188 10.59 32.20 -12.84
C ARG A 188 11.30 33.46 -13.31
N ALA A 189 12.03 33.43 -14.42
CA ALA A 189 12.72 34.60 -14.97
C ALA A 189 11.73 35.70 -15.38
N ILE A 190 10.57 35.32 -15.92
CA ILE A 190 9.49 36.25 -16.29
C ILE A 190 8.83 36.87 -15.05
N LEU A 191 8.57 36.07 -14.01
CA LEU A 191 7.81 36.52 -12.84
C LEU A 191 8.66 37.26 -11.80
N SER A 192 9.95 36.94 -11.66
CA SER A 192 10.82 37.50 -10.62
C SER A 192 10.89 39.04 -10.61
N PRO A 193 10.96 39.75 -11.76
CA PRO A 193 11.00 41.23 -11.78
C PRO A 193 9.77 41.90 -11.14
N SER A 194 8.60 41.27 -11.21
CA SER A 194 7.36 41.78 -10.62
C SER A 194 7.41 41.82 -9.08
N PHE A 195 8.28 41.01 -8.48
CA PHE A 195 8.50 40.97 -7.03
C PHE A 195 9.76 41.71 -6.59
N SER A 196 10.30 42.61 -7.42
CA SER A 196 11.41 43.48 -7.03
C SER A 196 11.02 44.38 -5.86
N SER A 197 12.01 44.79 -5.05
CA SER A 197 11.78 45.63 -3.86
C SER A 197 11.03 46.94 -4.18
N SER A 198 11.25 47.52 -5.36
CA SER A 198 10.53 48.71 -5.82
C SER A 198 9.04 48.43 -6.06
N LYS A 199 8.71 47.35 -6.80
CA LYS A 199 7.33 46.95 -7.06
C LYS A 199 6.61 46.51 -5.78
N MET A 200 7.30 45.81 -4.88
CA MET A 200 6.77 45.44 -3.57
C MET A 200 6.43 46.66 -2.70
N LYS A 201 7.25 47.71 -2.72
CA LYS A 201 6.93 48.98 -2.04
C LYS A 201 5.67 49.63 -2.60
N SER A 202 5.50 49.64 -3.93
CA SER A 202 4.27 50.14 -4.55
C SER A 202 3.05 49.31 -4.17
N MET A 203 3.17 47.99 -4.17
CA MET A 203 2.07 47.07 -3.81
C MET A 203 1.67 47.21 -2.33
N PHE A 204 2.63 47.47 -1.44
CA PHE A 204 2.37 47.68 -0.02
C PHE A 204 1.37 48.81 0.24
N VAL A 205 1.45 49.91 -0.52
CA VAL A 205 0.49 51.02 -0.39
C VAL A 205 -0.93 50.56 -0.66
N LEU A 206 -1.14 49.79 -1.73
CA LEU A 206 -2.47 49.27 -2.10
C LEU A 206 -2.98 48.27 -1.06
N VAL A 207 -2.12 47.35 -0.60
CA VAL A 207 -2.47 46.39 0.46
C VAL A 207 -2.86 47.10 1.75
N SER A 208 -2.13 48.17 2.12
CA SER A 208 -2.45 48.99 3.29
C SER A 208 -3.80 49.70 3.16
N GLN A 209 -4.13 50.21 1.97
CA GLN A 209 -5.43 50.83 1.70
C GLN A 209 -6.57 49.81 1.82
N CYS A 210 -6.42 48.62 1.23
CA CYS A 210 -7.41 47.55 1.40
C CYS A 210 -7.54 47.14 2.88
N GLY A 211 -6.44 47.09 3.62
CA GLY A 211 -6.43 46.84 5.05
C GLY A 211 -7.23 47.89 5.83
N GLN A 212 -7.06 49.18 5.50
CA GLN A 212 -7.82 50.26 6.13
C GLN A 212 -9.32 50.16 5.82
N GLN A 213 -9.69 49.93 4.56
CA GLN A 213 -11.09 49.75 4.16
C GLN A 213 -11.75 48.58 4.91
N MET A 214 -11.00 47.48 5.10
CA MET A 214 -11.48 46.35 5.89
C MET A 214 -11.70 46.74 7.36
N MET A 215 -10.79 47.50 7.96
CA MET A 215 -10.94 47.98 9.34
C MET A 215 -12.14 48.91 9.49
N ASP A 216 -12.30 49.88 8.60
CA ASP A 216 -13.43 50.83 8.63
C ASP A 216 -14.77 50.08 8.54
N PHE A 217 -14.85 49.07 7.67
CA PHE A 217 -16.04 48.22 7.54
C PHE A 217 -16.32 47.42 8.83
N LEU A 218 -15.29 46.84 9.45
CA LEU A 218 -15.43 46.10 10.70
C LEU A 218 -15.88 47.00 11.86
N GLU A 219 -15.33 48.21 11.96
CA GLU A 219 -15.73 49.21 12.95
C GLU A 219 -17.20 49.61 12.76
N GLU A 220 -17.64 49.80 11.52
CA GLU A 220 -19.04 50.09 11.22
C GLU A 220 -19.97 48.94 11.63
N LEU A 221 -19.58 47.68 11.38
CA LEU A 221 -20.34 46.50 11.81
C LEU A 221 -20.45 46.41 13.33
N VAL A 222 -19.35 46.62 14.06
CA VAL A 222 -19.35 46.61 15.53
C VAL A 222 -20.28 47.71 16.06
N ARG A 223 -20.20 48.92 15.49
CA ARG A 223 -21.08 50.03 15.89
C ARG A 223 -22.56 49.75 15.60
N LYS A 224 -22.88 49.06 14.51
CA LYS A 224 -24.26 48.69 14.15
C LYS A 224 -24.85 47.57 15.01
N ASN A 225 -24.03 46.61 15.45
CA ASN A 225 -24.47 45.46 16.26
C ASN A 225 -24.36 45.70 17.78
N GLY A 226 -23.76 46.82 18.21
CA GLY A 226 -23.62 47.21 19.62
C GLY A 226 -24.77 48.07 20.19
N ASN A 227 -25.86 48.22 19.44
CA ASN A 227 -27.17 48.71 19.91
C ASN A 227 -28.13 47.53 20.08
#